data_AF-A0A257M9V7-F1
#
_entry.id   AF-A0A257M9V7-F1
#
_cell.length_a   1.000
_cell.length_b   1.000
_cell.length_c   1.000
_cell.angle_alpha   90.00
_cell.angle_beta   90.00
_cell.angle_gamma   90.00
#
_symmetry.space_group_name_H-M   'P 1'
#
loop_
_entity.id
_entity.type
_entity.pdbx_description
1 polymer ?
#
loop_
_entity_poly.entity_id
_entity_poly.type
_entity_poly.pdbx_seq_one_letter_code
_entity_poly.pdbx_strand_id
1 'polypeptide(L)'
;MKLRVVSSKKEITDLNRNEQLVHLAFRASNMDVMNLVQSCPRLRAVQIPSLMADGNSIEDTVKKLQRETKLSEDLIRYILKEQVMA
;
A
#
# COMPACT_ATOMS: atom_id res chain seq x y z
N MET A 1 14.07 -10.55 -7.51
CA MET A 1 12.81 -9.90 -7.09
C MET A 1 11.76 -10.13 -8.16
N LYS A 2 10.54 -10.47 -7.77
CA LYS A 2 9.38 -10.57 -8.68
C LYS A 2 8.36 -9.54 -8.23
N LEU A 3 7.84 -8.74 -9.17
CA LEU A 3 6.74 -7.81 -8.92
C LEU A 3 5.43 -8.57 -9.13
N ARG A 4 4.56 -8.57 -8.13
CA ARG A 4 3.25 -9.22 -8.18
C ARG A 4 2.17 -8.18 -8.46
N VAL A 5 1.51 -8.29 -9.61
CA VAL A 5 0.34 -7.46 -9.92
C VAL A 5 -0.91 -8.13 -9.36
N VAL A 6 -1.74 -7.35 -8.68
CA VAL A 6 -3.00 -7.78 -8.05
C VAL A 6 -4.11 -6.94 -8.65
N SER A 7 -4.99 -7.56 -9.42
CA SER A 7 -6.01 -6.84 -10.19
C SER A 7 -7.36 -6.77 -9.48
N SER A 8 -7.52 -7.50 -8.37
CA SER A 8 -8.76 -7.55 -7.61
C SER A 8 -8.55 -7.88 -6.13
N LYS A 9 -9.52 -7.52 -5.29
CA LYS A 9 -9.52 -7.85 -3.87
C LYS A 9 -9.42 -9.35 -3.57
N LYS A 10 -9.92 -10.21 -4.47
CA LYS A 10 -9.91 -11.67 -4.29
C LYS A 10 -8.50 -12.23 -4.39
N GLU A 11 -7.67 -11.63 -5.24
CA GLU A 11 -6.28 -12.07 -5.39
C GLU A 11 -5.44 -11.83 -4.13
N ILE A 12 -5.83 -10.87 -3.26
CA ILE A 12 -5.11 -10.56 -2.01
C ILE A 12 -5.07 -11.76 -1.07
N THR A 13 -6.14 -12.56 -1.02
CA THR A 13 -6.20 -13.76 -0.18
C THR A 13 -5.38 -14.92 -0.73
N ASP A 14 -5.12 -14.93 -2.04
CA ASP A 14 -4.32 -15.95 -2.73
C ASP A 14 -2.85 -15.55 -2.87
N LEU A 15 -2.42 -14.45 -2.26
CA LEU A 15 -1.03 -14.01 -2.27
C LEU A 15 -0.14 -14.92 -1.43
N ASN A 16 1.07 -15.17 -1.95
CA ASN A 16 2.08 -15.88 -1.20
C ASN A 16 2.66 -14.98 -0.10
N ARG A 17 2.81 -15.50 1.11
CA ARG A 17 3.38 -14.76 2.26
C ARG A 17 4.79 -14.21 2.03
N ASN A 18 5.51 -14.75 1.05
CA ASN A 18 6.87 -14.34 0.70
C ASN A 18 6.92 -13.30 -0.44
N GLU A 19 5.77 -12.82 -0.94
CA GLU A 19 5.73 -11.69 -1.87
C GLU A 19 6.29 -10.44 -1.19
N GLN A 20 7.19 -9.75 -1.88
CA GLN A 20 7.92 -8.59 -1.35
C GLN A 20 7.51 -7.28 -2.04
N LEU A 21 7.07 -7.36 -3.29
CA LEU A 21 6.65 -6.21 -4.09
C LEU A 21 5.29 -6.49 -4.71
N VAL A 22 4.31 -5.67 -4.39
CA VAL A 22 2.94 -5.81 -4.90
C VAL A 22 2.49 -4.53 -5.58
N HIS A 23 1.95 -4.64 -6.79
CA HIS A 23 1.26 -3.57 -7.48
C HIS A 23 -0.24 -3.85 -7.45
N LEU A 24 -1.02 -2.97 -6.82
CA LEU A 24 -2.46 -3.02 -6.91
C LEU A 24 -2.87 -2.35 -8.22
N ALA A 25 -3.54 -3.07 -9.12
CA ALA A 25 -4.04 -2.53 -10.39
C ALA A 25 -5.52 -2.13 -10.32
N PHE A 26 -6.07 -2.02 -9.11
CA PHE A 26 -7.47 -1.62 -8.86
C PHE A 26 -7.54 -0.53 -7.78
N ARG A 27 -8.69 0.13 -7.68
CA ARG A 27 -8.96 1.09 -6.60
C ARG A 27 -9.13 0.34 -5.27
N ALA A 28 -8.01 0.12 -4.59
CA ALA A 28 -7.98 -0.53 -3.30
C ALA A 28 -8.51 0.40 -2.20
N SER A 29 -9.38 -0.12 -1.35
CA SER A 29 -9.79 0.56 -0.12
C SER A 29 -8.75 0.34 0.99
N ASN A 30 -8.84 1.12 2.07
CA ASN A 30 -7.97 0.95 3.24
C ASN A 30 -8.03 -0.47 3.80
N MET A 31 -9.21 -1.12 3.77
CA MET A 31 -9.37 -2.50 4.21
C MET A 31 -8.64 -3.48 3.29
N ASP A 32 -8.60 -3.23 1.98
CA ASP A 32 -7.86 -4.06 1.03
C ASP A 32 -6.34 -3.97 1.28
N VAL A 33 -5.83 -2.76 1.56
CA VAL A 33 -4.41 -2.55 1.91
C VAL A 33 -4.06 -3.25 3.22
N MET A 34 -4.92 -3.19 4.24
CA MET A 34 -4.71 -3.90 5.50
C MET A 34 -4.66 -5.41 5.29
N ASN A 35 -5.59 -5.96 4.52
CA ASN A 35 -5.62 -7.37 4.17
C ASN A 35 -4.34 -7.79 3.41
N LEU A 36 -3.83 -6.93 2.52
CA LEU A 36 -2.58 -7.17 1.80
C LEU A 36 -1.37 -7.26 2.74
N VAL A 37 -1.25 -6.32 3.69
CA VAL A 37 -0.15 -6.30 4.67
C VAL A 37 -0.23 -7.54 5.58
N GLN A 38 -1.44 -7.96 5.96
CA GLN A 38 -1.63 -9.18 6.75
C GLN A 38 -1.31 -10.46 5.97
N SER A 39 -1.70 -10.53 4.69
CA SER A 39 -1.40 -11.68 3.81
C SER A 39 0.10 -11.80 3.51
N CYS A 40 0.82 -10.69 3.40
CA CYS A 40 2.23 -10.65 3.02
C CYS A 40 3.10 -10.03 4.13
N PRO A 41 3.49 -10.77 5.17
CA PRO A 41 4.30 -10.23 6.27
C PRO A 41 5.73 -9.83 5.85
N ARG A 42 6.17 -10.22 4.65
CA ARG A 42 7.48 -9.85 4.06
C ARG A 42 7.39 -8.75 3.01
N LEU A 43 6.23 -8.12 2.90
CA LEU A 43 5.98 -7.02 1.98
C LEU A 43 6.92 -5.86 2.27
N ARG A 44 7.70 -5.46 1.27
CA ARG A 44 8.66 -4.36 1.35
C ARG A 44 8.09 -3.08 0.76
N ALA A 45 7.38 -3.18 -0.36
CA ALA A 45 6.71 -2.05 -0.97
C ALA A 45 5.41 -2.47 -1.66
N VAL A 46 4.45 -1.55 -1.67
CA VAL A 46 3.18 -1.69 -2.38
C VAL A 46 3.02 -0.49 -3.29
N GLN A 47 2.86 -0.69 -4.59
CA GLN A 47 2.44 0.35 -5.52
C GLN A 47 0.92 0.37 -5.56
N ILE A 48 0.32 1.51 -5.22
CA ILE A 48 -1.14 1.71 -5.27
C ILE A 48 -1.42 2.72 -6.39
N PRO A 49 -2.43 2.55 -7.25
CA PRO A 49 -2.77 3.54 -8.27
C PRO A 49 -3.22 4.81 -7.55
N SER A 50 -2.30 5.78 -7.52
CA SER A 50 -2.42 7.14 -6.99
C SER A 50 -3.62 7.39 -6.05
N LEU A 51 -3.37 7.34 -4.74
CA LEU A 51 -4.16 8.12 -3.78
C LEU A 51 -4.12 9.65 -4.09
N MET A 52 -3.18 10.08 -4.95
CA MET A 52 -3.00 11.45 -5.43
C MET A 52 -4.02 11.89 -6.50
N ALA A 53 -4.90 11.01 -6.98
CA ALA A 53 -5.96 11.44 -7.90
C ALA A 53 -6.98 12.40 -7.25
N ASP A 54 -7.02 12.45 -5.91
CA ASP A 54 -7.97 13.27 -5.15
C ASP A 54 -7.42 14.65 -4.74
N GLY A 55 -6.22 15.05 -5.18
CA GLY A 55 -5.68 16.39 -4.88
C GLY A 55 -5.39 16.67 -3.40
N ASN A 56 -5.50 15.66 -2.53
CA ASN A 56 -5.17 15.79 -1.11
C ASN A 56 -3.65 15.80 -0.92
N SER A 57 -3.20 16.71 -0.06
CA SER A 57 -1.77 16.91 0.22
C SER A 57 -1.16 15.63 0.80
N ILE A 58 0.15 15.45 0.58
CA ILE A 58 0.90 14.31 1.14
C ILE A 58 0.69 14.24 2.65
N GLU A 59 0.60 15.39 3.32
CA GLU A 59 0.33 15.51 4.76
C GLU A 59 -1.05 14.99 5.18
N ASP A 60 -2.10 15.22 4.39
CA ASP A 60 -3.44 14.72 4.69
C ASP A 60 -3.51 13.20 4.56
N THR A 61 -2.81 12.66 3.56
CA THR A 61 -2.66 11.23 3.37
C THR A 61 -1.90 10.60 4.54
N VAL A 62 -0.82 11.25 4.99
CA VAL A 62 -0.05 10.84 6.17
C VAL A 62 -0.92 10.83 7.42
N LYS A 63 -1.68 11.90 7.69
CA LYS A 63 -2.57 11.99 8.86
C LYS A 63 -3.68 10.95 8.84
N LYS A 64 -4.24 10.68 7.66
CA LYS A 64 -5.28 9.66 7.49
C LYS A 64 -4.72 8.26 7.73
N LEU A 65 -3.58 7.95 7.13
CA LEU A 65 -2.88 6.69 7.37
C LEU A 65 -2.44 6.55 8.82
N GLN A 66 -1.95 7.60 9.48
CA GLN A 66 -1.56 7.57 10.88
C GLN A 66 -2.75 7.24 11.79
N ARG A 67 -3.92 7.83 11.53
CA ARG A 67 -5.15 7.57 12.30
C ARG A 67 -5.69 6.16 12.08
N GLU A 68 -5.63 5.64 10.87
CA GLU A 68 -6.19 4.33 10.53
C GLU A 68 -5.23 3.17 10.81
N THR A 69 -3.92 3.39 10.65
CA THR A 69 -2.89 2.33 10.77
C THR A 69 -2.15 2.36 12.11
N LYS A 70 -2.24 3.47 12.87
CA LYS A 70 -1.42 3.74 14.07
C LYS A 70 0.09 3.63 13.83
N LEU A 71 0.53 3.65 12.56
CA LEU A 71 1.95 3.66 12.21
C LEU A 71 2.56 5.03 12.54
N SER A 72 3.87 5.05 12.78
CA SER A 72 4.59 6.30 13.00
C SER A 72 4.60 7.14 11.73
N GLU A 73 4.54 8.45 11.90
CA GLU A 73 4.50 9.40 10.79
C GLU A 73 5.73 9.26 9.87
N ASP A 74 6.90 9.00 10.45
CA ASP A 74 8.15 8.74 9.73
C ASP A 74 8.07 7.52 8.81
N LEU A 75 7.47 6.42 9.27
CA LEU A 75 7.34 5.22 8.44
C LEU A 75 6.36 5.45 7.29
N ILE A 76 5.28 6.20 7.55
CA ILE A 76 4.30 6.55 6.52
C ILE A 76 4.92 7.49 5.47
N ARG A 77 5.68 8.51 5.91
CA ARG A 77 6.41 9.42 5.01
C ARG A 77 7.47 8.66 4.21
N TYR A 78 8.14 7.69 4.80
CA TYR A 78 9.12 6.86 4.11
C TYR A 78 8.48 6.05 2.98
N ILE A 79 7.36 5.37 3.26
CA ILE A 79 6.58 4.60 2.28
C ILE A 79 6.07 5.51 1.16
N LEU A 80 5.55 6.70 1.49
CA LEU A 80 5.06 7.66 0.50
C LEU A 80 6.20 8.28 -0.33
N LYS A 81 7.37 8.53 0.26
CA LYS A 81 8.52 9.07 -0.46
C LYS A 81 9.10 8.05 -1.46
N GLU A 82 9.05 6.76 -1.14
CA GLU A 82 9.37 5.70 -2.10
C GLU A 82 8.34 5.59 -3.24
N GLN A 83 7.06 5.92 -3.01
CA GLN A 83 6.04 5.97 -4.07
C GLN A 83 6.24 7.14 -5.06
N VAL A 84 6.90 8.23 -4.65
CA VAL A 84 7.00 9.48 -5.43
C VAL A 84 8.27 9.55 -6.28
N MET A 85 9.27 8.70 -6.02
CA MET A 85 10.55 8.69 -6.76
C MET A 85 10.71 7.49 -7.71
N ALA A 86 9.64 6.79 -8.06
CA ALA A 86 9.65 5.66 -9.00
C ALA A 86 8.78 5.93 -10.23
#